data_AF-A0A3L6QGY1-F1
#
_entry.id   AF-A0A3L6QGY1-F1
#
_cell.length_a   1.000
_cell.length_b   1.000
_cell.length_c   1.000
_cell.angle_alpha   90.00
_cell.angle_beta   90.00
_cell.angle_gamma   90.00
#
_symmetry.space_group_name_H-M   'P 1'
#
loop_
_entity.id
_entity.type
_entity.pdbx_description
1 polymer ?
#
loop_
_entity_poly.entity_id
_entity_poly.type
_entity_poly.pdbx_seq_one_letter_code
_entity_poly.pdbx_strand_id
1 'polypeptide(L)'
;MQPAAVRGAPQWLRGLLSEEFFDACAAHPGERKNDKNHFCVDCAAALCRHCLPHEPAHDVLQIWKYAYCFVVRVDDLRLFDCAGIQVR
;
A
#
# COMPACT_ATOMS: atom_id res chain seq x y z
N MET A 1 -13.17 -8.61 13.95
CA MET A 1 -12.22 -8.55 15.09
C MET A 1 -10.84 -8.91 14.55
N GLN A 2 -9.89 -7.98 14.51
CA GLN A 2 -8.55 -8.29 13.96
C GLN A 2 -7.80 -9.23 14.91
N PRO A 3 -7.06 -10.23 14.39
CA PRO A 3 -6.33 -11.20 15.21
C PRO A 3 -5.27 -10.50 16.07
N ALA A 4 -4.97 -11.07 17.25
CA ALA A 4 -4.07 -10.46 18.24
C ALA A 4 -2.69 -10.11 17.69
N ALA A 5 -2.17 -10.87 16.72
CA ALA A 5 -0.91 -10.60 16.03
C ALA A 5 -0.89 -9.22 15.33
N VAL A 6 -2.03 -8.73 14.85
CA VAL A 6 -2.13 -7.43 14.18
C VAL A 6 -2.02 -6.29 15.20
N ARG A 7 -2.40 -6.48 16.47
CA ARG A 7 -2.38 -5.42 17.50
C ARG A 7 -0.96 -4.98 17.90
N GLY A 8 0.02 -5.87 17.79
CA GLY A 8 1.44 -5.57 18.04
C GLY A 8 2.19 -5.07 16.82
N ALA A 9 1.55 -5.03 15.65
CA ALA A 9 2.20 -4.64 14.41
C ALA A 9 2.35 -3.10 14.28
N PRO A 10 3.41 -2.63 13.59
CA PRO A 10 3.53 -1.22 13.21
C PRO A 10 2.26 -0.69 12.55
N GLN A 11 1.96 0.59 12.77
CA GLN A 11 0.73 1.22 12.26
C GLN A 11 0.58 1.06 10.74
N TRP A 12 1.66 1.25 9.98
CA TRP A 12 1.65 1.10 8.53
C TRP A 12 1.26 -0.31 8.09
N LEU A 13 1.73 -1.35 8.78
CA LEU A 13 1.42 -2.73 8.44
C LEU A 13 -0.04 -3.05 8.74
N ARG A 14 -0.56 -2.54 9.86
CA ARG A 14 -2.00 -2.63 10.17
C ARG A 14 -2.85 -1.95 9.10
N GLY A 15 -2.47 -0.73 8.70
CA GLY A 15 -3.16 0.04 7.65
C GLY A 15 -3.17 -0.71 6.33
N LEU A 16 -1.99 -1.14 5.86
CA LEU A 16 -1.80 -1.91 4.63
C LEU A 16 -2.68 -3.17 4.57
N LEU A 17 -2.76 -3.93 5.67
CA LEU A 17 -3.54 -5.17 5.75
C LEU A 17 -5.06 -4.95 5.90
N SER A 18 -5.49 -3.75 6.29
CA SER A 18 -6.90 -3.41 6.49
C SER A 18 -7.53 -2.67 5.31
N GLU A 19 -6.72 -2.21 4.37
CA GLU A 19 -7.19 -1.39 3.26
C GLU A 19 -7.77 -2.24 2.12
N GLU A 20 -8.93 -1.83 1.63
CA GLU A 20 -9.50 -2.30 0.38
C GLU A 20 -9.04 -1.38 -0.75
N PHE A 21 -7.90 -1.71 -1.38
CA PHE A 21 -7.31 -0.91 -2.44
C PHE A 21 -8.20 -0.81 -3.68
N PHE A 22 -7.90 0.17 -4.54
CA PHE A 22 -8.62 0.49 -5.78
C PHE A 22 -9.99 1.16 -5.61
N ASP A 23 -10.33 1.60 -4.40
CA ASP A 23 -11.41 2.56 -4.20
C ASP A 23 -11.07 3.93 -4.82
N ALA A 24 -12.10 4.65 -5.26
CA ALA A 24 -11.94 5.99 -5.80
C ALA A 24 -11.46 6.98 -4.73
N CYS A 25 -10.48 7.82 -5.09
CA CYS A 25 -10.02 8.87 -4.20
C CYS A 25 -11.08 9.96 -4.01
N ALA A 26 -11.56 10.11 -2.76
CA ALA A 26 -12.53 11.15 -2.40
C ALA A 26 -12.00 12.58 -2.55
N ALA A 27 -10.67 12.79 -2.46
CA ALA A 27 -10.06 14.10 -2.65
C ALA A 27 -9.93 14.50 -4.13
N HIS A 28 -9.94 13.52 -5.05
CA HIS A 28 -9.77 13.73 -6.49
C HIS A 28 -10.88 13.01 -7.29
N PRO A 29 -12.16 13.33 -7.08
CA PRO A 29 -13.28 12.56 -7.64
C PRO A 29 -13.40 12.68 -9.18
N GLY A 30 -12.96 13.80 -9.76
CA GLY A 30 -13.06 14.06 -11.21
C GLY A 30 -11.81 13.68 -12.01
N GLU A 31 -10.74 13.26 -11.33
CA GLU A 31 -9.47 13.02 -11.98
C GLU A 31 -9.38 11.63 -12.60
N ARG A 32 -8.74 11.54 -13.77
CA ARG A 32 -8.47 10.23 -14.38
C ARG A 32 -7.44 9.46 -13.54
N LYS A 33 -7.62 8.14 -13.44
CA LYS A 33 -6.76 7.24 -12.66
C LYS A 33 -6.67 7.65 -11.19
N ASN A 34 -7.82 7.97 -10.58
CA ASN A 34 -7.93 8.34 -9.18
C ASN A 34 -8.12 7.14 -8.24
N ASP A 35 -7.98 5.91 -8.74
CA ASP A 35 -7.99 4.71 -7.92
C ASP A 35 -6.85 4.73 -6.91
N LYS A 36 -7.13 4.40 -5.65
CA LYS A 36 -6.12 4.28 -4.61
C LYS A 36 -5.33 2.99 -4.76
N ASN A 37 -4.30 3.02 -5.59
CA ASN A 37 -3.42 1.88 -5.88
C ASN A 37 -1.98 2.06 -5.39
N HIS A 38 -1.75 3.05 -4.52
CA HIS A 38 -0.48 3.23 -3.82
C HIS A 38 -0.74 3.21 -2.31
N PHE A 39 0.27 2.85 -1.52
CA PHE A 39 0.22 2.92 -0.07
C PHE A 39 1.48 3.60 0.45
N CYS A 40 1.34 4.70 1.16
CA CYS A 40 2.47 5.34 1.83
C CYS A 40 2.67 4.72 3.21
N VAL A 41 3.87 4.17 3.43
CA VAL A 41 4.26 3.54 4.70
C VAL A 41 4.30 4.59 5.80
N ASP A 42 4.95 5.73 5.57
CA ASP A 42 5.13 6.78 6.59
C ASP A 42 3.80 7.41 7.02
N CYS A 43 2.89 7.62 6.06
CA CYS A 43 1.54 8.12 6.34
C CYS A 43 0.56 7.05 6.81
N ALA A 44 0.91 5.77 6.64
CA ALA A 44 0.02 4.62 6.82
C ALA A 44 -1.33 4.77 6.09
N ALA A 45 -1.30 5.22 4.82
CA ALA A 45 -2.50 5.60 4.08
C ALA A 45 -2.45 5.19 2.60
N ALA A 46 -3.61 4.81 2.06
CA ALA A 46 -3.79 4.55 0.64
C ALA A 46 -3.97 5.84 -0.18
N LEU A 47 -3.25 5.90 -1.30
CA LEU A 47 -3.11 7.07 -2.15
C LEU A 47 -3.47 6.74 -3.59
N CYS A 48 -4.12 7.68 -4.28
CA CYS A 48 -4.11 7.68 -5.74
C CYS A 48 -2.85 8.40 -6.25
N ARG A 49 -2.61 8.34 -7.57
CA ARG A 49 -1.45 9.02 -8.20
C ARG A 49 -1.34 10.52 -7.88
N HIS A 50 -2.46 11.19 -7.61
CA HIS A 50 -2.51 12.63 -7.35
C HIS A 50 -2.30 12.96 -5.87
N CYS A 51 -2.44 11.97 -4.99
CA CYS A 51 -2.11 12.10 -3.57
C CYS A 51 -0.65 11.73 -3.28
N LEU A 52 0.11 11.28 -4.29
CA LEU A 52 1.51 10.92 -4.09
C LEU A 52 2.30 12.15 -3.60
N PRO A 53 3.19 11.99 -2.61
CA PRO A 53 4.05 13.07 -2.18
C PRO A 53 4.98 13.48 -3.33
N HIS A 54 5.15 14.79 -3.52
CA HIS A 54 6.05 15.33 -4.54
C HIS A 54 7.53 15.14 -4.19
N GLU A 55 7.83 15.04 -2.90
CA GLU A 55 9.19 14.85 -2.39
C GLU A 55 9.44 13.36 -2.07
N PRO A 56 10.64 12.83 -2.37
CA PRO A 56 10.98 11.42 -2.21
C PRO A 56 11.20 10.98 -0.75
N ALA A 57 10.68 11.72 0.22
CA ALA A 57 10.89 11.48 1.64
C ALA A 57 10.05 10.33 2.20
N HIS A 58 9.06 9.83 1.45
CA HIS A 58 8.13 8.81 1.91
C HIS A 58 8.36 7.50 1.15
N ASP A 59 8.39 6.39 1.86
CA ASP A 59 8.36 5.05 1.28
C ASP A 59 6.93 4.73 0.82
N VAL A 60 6.79 4.48 -0.48
CA VAL A 60 5.50 4.21 -1.13
C VAL A 60 5.54 2.86 -1.81
N LEU A 61 4.56 2.01 -1.48
CA LEU A 61 4.32 0.73 -2.14
C LEU A 61 3.32 0.91 -3.27
N GLN A 62 3.62 0.34 -4.44
CA GLN A 62 2.65 0.21 -5.51
C GLN A 62 1.85 -1.08 -5.33
N ILE A 63 0.53 -0.95 -5.28
CA ILE A 63 -0.39 -2.07 -5.11
C ILE A 63 -0.92 -2.51 -6.46
N TRP A 64 -0.85 -3.81 -6.72
CA TRP A 64 -1.36 -4.46 -7.91
C TRP A 64 -2.56 -5.33 -7.55
N LYS A 65 -3.46 -5.54 -8.51
CA LYS A 65 -4.57 -6.47 -8.38
C LYS A 65 -4.29 -7.72 -9.18
N TYR A 66 -4.24 -8.87 -8.51
CA TYR A 66 -4.12 -10.16 -9.16
C TYR A 66 -5.28 -11.05 -8.72
N ALA A 67 -6.16 -11.37 -9.66
CA ALA A 67 -7.46 -11.99 -9.39
C ALA A 67 -8.25 -11.19 -8.32
N TYR A 68 -8.48 -11.81 -7.16
CA TYR A 68 -9.22 -11.24 -6.03
C TYR A 68 -8.30 -10.78 -4.88
N CYS A 69 -6.98 -10.76 -5.10
CA CYS A 69 -6.01 -10.36 -4.09
C CYS A 69 -5.27 -9.08 -4.48
N PHE A 70 -4.87 -8.31 -3.46
CA PHE A 70 -3.93 -7.21 -3.59
C PHE A 70 -2.51 -7.74 -3.38
N VAL A 71 -1.60 -7.38 -4.27
CA VAL A 71 -0.21 -7.85 -4.26
C VAL A 71 0.75 -6.69 -4.45
N VAL A 72 1.97 -6.87 -3.96
CA VAL A 72 3.08 -5.94 -4.05
C VAL A 72 4.26 -6.67 -4.67
N ARG A 73 5.09 -5.96 -5.44
CA ARG A 73 6.31 -6.57 -5.97
C ARG A 73 7.33 -6.71 -4.85
N VAL A 74 8.10 -7.80 -4.89
CA VAL A 74 9.20 -8.03 -3.95
C VAL A 74 10.21 -6.89 -3.99
N ASP A 75 10.50 -6.36 -5.18
CA ASP A 75 11.41 -5.22 -5.38
C ASP A 75 10.99 -3.95 -4.61
N ASP A 76 9.68 -3.79 -4.37
CA ASP A 76 9.12 -2.61 -3.69
C ASP A 76 9.11 -2.79 -2.15
N LEU A 77 9.31 -4.01 -1.64
CA LEU A 77 9.25 -4.35 -0.21
C LEU A 77 10.55 -4.08 0.54
N ARG A 78 11.07 -2.85 0.45
CA ARG A 78 12.36 -2.44 1.03
C ARG A 78 12.45 -2.55 2.56
N LEU A 79 11.30 -2.64 3.24
CA LEU A 79 11.19 -2.73 4.70
C LEU A 79 11.15 -4.18 5.21
N PHE A 80 11.11 -5.17 4.31
CA PHE A 80 11.07 -6.58 4.66
C PHE A 80 12.38 -7.26 4.29
N ASP A 81 12.82 -8.20 5.13
CA ASP A 81 13.84 -9.15 4.71
C ASP A 81 13.22 -10.17 3.74
N CYS A 82 13.46 -9.95 2.45
CA CYS A 82 12.96 -10.80 1.38
C CYS A 82 13.95 -11.89 0.94
N ALA A 83 15.09 -12.09 1.62
CA ALA A 83 16.13 -13.04 1.19
C ALA A 83 15.64 -14.49 1.08
N GLY A 84 14.60 -14.86 1.82
CA GLY A 84 13.98 -16.20 1.78
C GLY A 84 12.93 -16.39 0.67
N ILE A 85 12.60 -15.35 -0.10
CA ILE A 85 11.60 -15.45 -1.18
C ILE A 85 12.29 -16.01 -2.43
N GLN A 86 11.76 -17.10 -2.97
CA GLN A 86 12.27 -17.67 -4.23
C GLN A 86 12.06 -16.68 -5.38
N VAL A 87 13.14 -16.05 -5.82
CA VAL A 87 13.22 -15.34 -7.09
C VAL A 87 13.52 -16.34 -8.20
N ARG A 88 12.89 -16.16 -9.37
CA ARG A 88 12.95 -17.09 -10.50
C ARG A 88 14.36 -17.34 -11.01
#